data_AF-A0AAN9U2V8-F1
#
_entry.id   AF-A0AAN9U2V8-F1
#
_cell.length_a   1.000
_cell.length_b   1.000
_cell.length_c   1.000
_cell.angle_alpha   90.00
_cell.angle_beta   90.00
_cell.angle_gamma   90.00
#
_symmetry.space_group_name_H-M   'P 1'
#
loop_
_entity.id
_entity.type
_entity.pdbx_description
1 polymer ?
#
loop_
_entity_poly.entity_id
_entity_poly.type
_entity_poly.pdbx_seq_one_letter_code
_entity_poly.pdbx_strand_id
1 'polypeptide(L)'
;MVLSYLMGWSCVLDWQVFSCAAFWVVFNTFFARKLHLLEGIVLTIHICASVAFFVTLWASAPVSDAEAAFTQFHDGGGWGNLGVNTLVGITGSTLPLIGADTAAHSGFF
;
A
#
# COMPACT_ATOMS: atom_id res chain seq x y z
N MET A 1 33.08 8.11 1.74
CA MET A 1 32.19 7.29 0.90
C MET A 1 30.78 7.14 1.49
N VAL A 2 30.61 6.80 2.77
CA VAL A 2 29.26 6.71 3.38
C VAL A 2 28.54 8.06 3.41
N LEU A 3 29.23 9.16 3.76
CA LEU A 3 28.63 10.50 3.82
C LEU A 3 28.13 11.02 2.45
N SER A 4 28.84 10.70 1.37
CA SER A 4 28.46 11.05 -0.01
C SER A 4 27.29 10.21 -0.52
N TYR A 5 27.16 8.96 -0.04
CA TYR A 5 25.97 8.16 -0.31
C TYR A 5 24.76 8.71 0.44
N LEU A 6 24.89 9.02 1.73
CA LEU A 6 23.80 9.56 2.53
C LEU A 6 23.28 10.90 1.99
N MET A 7 24.15 11.82 1.58
CA MET A 7 23.69 13.05 0.92
C MET A 7 22.95 12.78 -0.40
N GLY A 8 23.41 11.78 -1.18
CA GLY A 8 22.74 11.41 -2.44
C GLY A 8 21.35 10.84 -2.20
N TRP A 9 21.19 10.03 -1.15
CA TRP A 9 19.88 9.50 -0.75
C TRP A 9 18.94 10.60 -0.27
N SER A 10 19.40 11.56 0.55
CA SER A 10 18.58 12.69 0.98
C SER A 10 18.09 13.52 -0.21
N CYS A 11 18.97 13.86 -1.16
CA CYS A 11 18.58 14.60 -2.36
C CYS A 11 17.48 13.90 -3.18
N VAL A 12 17.54 12.57 -3.27
CA VAL A 12 16.52 11.78 -4.00
C VAL A 12 15.19 11.78 -3.26
N LEU A 13 15.19 11.68 -1.92
CA LEU A 13 13.98 11.76 -1.12
C LEU A 13 13.34 13.15 -1.20
N ASP A 14 14.14 14.20 -1.06
CA ASP A 14 13.66 15.59 -1.14
C ASP A 14 13.06 15.89 -2.52
N TRP A 15 13.69 15.41 -3.59
CA TRP A 15 13.17 15.56 -4.95
C TRP A 15 11.81 14.86 -5.14
N GLN A 16 11.66 13.65 -4.60
CA GLN A 16 10.39 12.92 -4.65
C GLN A 16 9.29 13.66 -3.88
N VAL A 17 9.60 14.13 -2.67
CA VAL A 17 8.64 14.86 -1.85
C VAL A 17 8.19 16.15 -2.54
N PHE A 18 9.13 16.92 -3.12
CA PHE A 18 8.81 18.14 -3.86
C PHE A 18 7.94 17.85 -5.10
N SER A 19 8.28 16.81 -5.86
CA SER A 19 7.52 16.39 -7.04
C SER A 19 6.08 16.01 -6.70
N CYS A 20 5.90 15.20 -5.64
CA CYS A 20 4.59 14.82 -5.14
C CYS A 20 3.81 16.06 -4.68
N ALA A 21 4.41 16.91 -3.83
CA ALA A 21 3.75 18.09 -3.29
C ALA A 21 3.29 19.06 -4.41
N ALA A 22 4.15 19.30 -5.41
CA ALA A 22 3.80 20.13 -6.56
C ALA A 22 2.63 19.56 -7.35
N PHE A 23 2.62 18.23 -7.59
CA PHE A 23 1.51 17.55 -8.25
C PHE A 23 0.21 17.71 -7.46
N TRP A 24 0.25 17.47 -6.14
CA TRP A 24 -0.91 17.61 -5.26
C TRP A 24 -1.47 19.04 -5.26
N VAL A 25 -0.62 20.07 -5.21
CA VAL A 25 -1.06 21.47 -5.21
C VAL A 25 -1.74 21.84 -6.53
N VAL A 26 -1.15 21.45 -7.67
CA VAL A 26 -1.74 21.69 -8.99
C VAL A 26 -3.08 20.97 -9.11
N PHE A 27 -3.12 19.69 -8.74
CA PHE A 27 -4.32 18.88 -8.83
C PHE A 27 -5.44 19.43 -7.92
N ASN A 28 -5.13 19.76 -6.68
CA ASN A 28 -6.10 20.32 -5.75
C ASN A 28 -6.65 21.67 -6.23
N THR A 29 -5.79 22.54 -6.78
CA THR A 29 -6.20 23.87 -7.25
C THR A 29 -7.15 23.81 -8.46
N PHE A 30 -6.89 22.92 -9.43
CA PHE A 30 -7.71 22.82 -10.64
C PHE A 30 -8.91 21.88 -10.49
N PHE A 31 -8.78 20.79 -9.73
CA PHE A 31 -9.81 19.75 -9.61
C PHE A 31 -10.65 19.82 -8.33
N ALA A 32 -10.42 20.77 -7.41
CA ALA A 32 -11.27 20.96 -6.23
C ALA A 32 -12.77 21.07 -6.58
N ARG A 33 -13.12 21.68 -7.73
CA ARG A 33 -14.52 21.83 -8.18
C ARG A 33 -15.12 20.59 -8.86
N LYS A 34 -14.31 19.56 -9.14
CA LYS A 34 -14.70 18.31 -9.81
C LYS A 34 -14.45 17.08 -8.93
N LEU A 35 -14.29 17.30 -7.63
CA LEU A 35 -13.94 16.28 -6.64
C LEU A 35 -14.88 15.07 -6.68
N HIS A 36 -16.19 15.31 -6.71
CA HIS A 36 -17.20 14.24 -6.69
C HIS A 36 -17.13 13.33 -7.93
N LEU A 37 -16.69 13.88 -9.07
CA LEU A 37 -16.58 13.12 -10.32
C LEU A 37 -15.30 12.27 -10.34
N LEU A 38 -14.20 12.80 -9.79
CA LEU A 38 -12.97 12.04 -9.60
C LEU A 38 -13.12 10.92 -8.58
N GLU A 39 -13.81 11.18 -7.47
CA GLU A 39 -14.06 10.19 -6.41
C GLU A 39 -14.70 8.92 -6.98
N GLY A 40 -15.78 9.07 -7.77
CA GLY A 40 -16.45 7.93 -8.42
C GLY A 40 -15.58 7.19 -9.44
N ILE A 41 -14.80 7.92 -10.25
CA ILE A 41 -13.90 7.32 -11.24
C ILE A 41 -12.79 6.51 -10.55
N VAL A 42 -12.12 7.11 -9.57
CA VAL A 42 -11.03 6.44 -8.85
C VAL A 42 -11.56 5.24 -8.08
N LEU A 43 -12.72 5.34 -7.42
CA LEU A 43 -13.33 4.23 -6.69
C LEU A 43 -13.69 3.06 -7.61
N THR A 44 -14.25 3.34 -8.80
CA THR A 44 -14.55 2.31 -9.80
C THR A 44 -13.28 1.62 -10.27
N ILE A 45 -12.23 2.40 -10.62
CA ILE A 45 -10.94 1.85 -11.04
C ILE A 45 -10.32 1.01 -9.91
N HIS A 46 -10.40 1.47 -8.66
CA HIS A 46 -9.82 0.78 -7.50
C HIS A 46 -10.48 -0.58 -7.27
N ILE A 47 -11.81 -0.66 -7.39
CA ILE A 47 -12.56 -1.93 -7.31
C ILE A 47 -12.16 -2.86 -8.45
N CYS A 48 -12.13 -2.37 -9.70
CA CYS A 48 -11.71 -3.17 -10.85
C CYS A 48 -10.27 -3.68 -10.71
N ALA A 49 -9.35 -2.84 -10.23
CA ALA A 49 -7.96 -3.19 -9.97
C ALA A 49 -7.83 -4.24 -8.86
N SER A 50 -8.66 -4.15 -7.82
CA SER A 50 -8.70 -5.13 -6.73
C SER A 50 -9.10 -6.52 -7.25
N VAL A 51 -10.14 -6.58 -8.09
CA VAL A 51 -10.57 -7.82 -8.73
C VAL A 51 -9.48 -8.36 -9.67
N ALA A 52 -8.88 -7.51 -10.50
CA ALA A 52 -7.79 -7.90 -11.38
C ALA A 52 -6.60 -8.47 -10.59
N PHE A 53 -6.23 -7.85 -9.47
CA PHE A 53 -5.18 -8.33 -8.58
C PHE A 53 -5.48 -9.73 -8.04
N PHE A 54 -6.68 -9.98 -7.52
CA PHE A 54 -7.08 -11.33 -7.08
C PHE A 54 -7.02 -12.36 -8.21
N VAL A 55 -7.46 -12.00 -9.42
CA VAL A 55 -7.40 -12.90 -10.58
C VAL A 55 -5.96 -13.20 -10.97
N THR A 56 -5.05 -12.23 -10.93
CA THR A 56 -3.63 -12.47 -11.23
C THR A 56 -2.95 -13.35 -10.19
N LEU A 57 -3.25 -13.15 -8.89
CA LEU A 57 -2.76 -14.02 -7.83
C LEU A 57 -3.32 -15.44 -7.97
N TRP A 58 -4.60 -15.58 -8.29
CA TRP A 58 -5.23 -16.88 -8.53
C TRP A 58 -4.60 -17.61 -9.72
N ALA A 59 -4.39 -16.92 -10.84
CA ALA A 59 -3.83 -17.51 -12.05
C ALA A 59 -2.35 -17.89 -11.90
N SER A 60 -1.60 -17.19 -11.04
CA SER A 60 -0.17 -17.43 -10.81
C SER A 60 0.13 -18.33 -9.62
N ALA A 61 -0.86 -18.68 -8.80
CA ALA A 61 -0.67 -19.51 -7.62
C ALA A 61 -0.42 -20.99 -8.02
N PRO A 62 0.70 -21.60 -7.60
CA PRO A 62 0.86 -23.05 -7.71
C PRO A 62 -0.13 -23.74 -6.77
N VAL A 63 -0.81 -24.77 -7.27
CA VAL A 63 -1.72 -25.58 -6.44
C VAL A 63 -0.89 -26.26 -5.36
N SER A 64 -0.99 -25.76 -4.13
CA SER A 64 -0.32 -26.30 -2.95
C SER A 64 -1.35 -26.85 -1.97
N ASP A 65 -0.90 -27.76 -1.10
CA ASP A 65 -1.77 -28.34 -0.09
C ASP A 65 -2.18 -27.27 0.94
N ALA A 66 -3.46 -27.23 1.29
CA ALA A 66 -4.01 -26.17 2.15
C ALA A 66 -3.33 -26.16 3.53
N GLU A 67 -2.92 -27.33 4.02
CA GLU A 67 -2.18 -27.46 5.27
C GLU A 67 -0.83 -26.72 5.21
N ALA A 68 -0.09 -26.85 4.12
CA ALA A 68 1.19 -26.16 3.96
C ALA A 68 1.01 -24.64 3.89
N ALA A 69 -0.05 -24.14 3.26
CA ALA A 69 -0.34 -22.71 3.16
C ALA A 69 -0.66 -22.04 4.51
N PHE A 70 -1.31 -22.76 5.44
CA PHE A 70 -1.68 -22.22 6.75
C PHE A 70 -0.69 -22.54 7.87
N THR A 71 0.16 -23.56 7.72
CA THR A 71 1.04 -24.03 8.79
C THR A 71 2.53 -23.82 8.53
N GLN A 72 2.97 -23.61 7.28
CA GLN A 72 4.35 -23.24 7.01
C GLN A 72 4.58 -21.75 7.22
N PHE A 73 5.33 -21.44 8.26
CA PHE A 73 5.88 -20.11 8.46
C PHE A 73 7.36 -20.14 8.05
N HIS A 74 7.78 -19.19 7.23
CA HIS A 74 9.15 -19.06 6.77
C HIS A 74 9.79 -17.78 7.32
N ASP A 75 10.97 -17.90 7.94
CA ASP A 75 11.75 -16.75 8.39
C ASP A 75 12.55 -16.16 7.23
N GLY A 76 11.88 -15.42 6.37
CA GLY A 76 12.50 -14.75 5.21
C GLY A 76 13.46 -13.61 5.58
N GLY A 77 13.46 -13.16 6.85
CA GLY A 77 14.28 -12.05 7.33
C GLY A 77 15.42 -12.45 8.28
N GLY A 78 15.55 -13.73 8.64
CA GLY A 78 16.61 -14.23 9.52
C GLY A 78 16.51 -13.71 10.97
N TRP A 79 15.30 -13.43 11.45
CA TRP A 79 15.06 -12.85 12.77
C TRP A 79 15.23 -13.87 13.91
N GLY A 80 15.40 -15.16 13.59
CA GLY A 80 15.66 -16.22 14.56
C GLY A 80 14.47 -16.58 15.45
N ASN A 81 13.34 -15.87 15.28
CA ASN A 81 12.07 -16.15 15.93
C ASN A 81 10.92 -15.98 14.94
N LEU A 82 10.23 -17.10 14.69
CA LEU A 82 9.12 -17.19 13.77
C LEU A 82 7.96 -16.25 14.14
N GLY A 83 7.63 -16.14 15.43
CA GLY A 83 6.53 -15.31 15.92
C GLY A 83 6.77 -13.81 15.71
N VAL A 84 8.02 -13.36 15.90
CA VAL A 84 8.39 -11.96 15.63
C VAL A 84 8.28 -11.67 14.14
N ASN A 85 8.76 -12.58 13.28
CA ASN A 85 8.64 -12.41 11.84
C ASN A 85 7.17 -12.36 11.37
N THR A 86 6.30 -13.22 11.93
CA THR A 86 4.86 -13.18 11.64
C THR A 86 4.21 -11.88 12.10
N LEU A 87 4.54 -11.39 13.30
CA LEU A 87 3.99 -10.12 13.82
C LEU A 87 4.40 -8.93 12.96
N VAL A 88 5.66 -8.87 12.54
CA VAL A 88 6.14 -7.83 11.62
C VAL A 88 5.43 -7.96 10.26
N GLY A 89 5.21 -9.17 9.76
CA GLY A 89 4.43 -9.40 8.53
C GLY A 89 2.99 -8.86 8.58
N ILE A 90 2.32 -8.97 9.73
CA ILE A 90 0.96 -8.44 9.94
C ILE A 90 0.92 -6.90 9.94
N THR A 91 2.01 -6.23 10.31
CA THR A 91 2.02 -4.75 10.29
C THR A 91 1.80 -4.18 8.89
N GLY A 92 2.34 -4.84 7.85
CA GLY A 92 2.16 -4.45 6.46
C GLY A 92 0.71 -4.59 5.98
N SER A 93 -0.02 -5.60 6.45
CA SER A 93 -1.43 -5.81 6.10
C SER A 93 -2.40 -4.92 6.87
N THR A 94 -1.93 -4.19 7.89
CA THR A 94 -2.77 -3.28 8.68
C THR A 94 -2.93 -1.91 8.01
N LEU A 95 -1.95 -1.45 7.21
CA LEU A 95 -1.99 -0.14 6.55
C LEU A 95 -3.23 0.10 5.67
N PRO A 96 -3.73 -0.88 4.89
CA PRO A 96 -4.95 -0.71 4.11
C PRO A 96 -6.22 -0.46 4.95
N LEU A 97 -6.23 -0.82 6.25
CA LEU A 97 -7.41 -0.64 7.11
C LEU A 97 -7.63 0.84 7.52
N ILE A 98 -6.65 1.72 7.32
CA ILE A 98 -6.77 3.15 7.63
C ILE A 98 -7.97 3.80 6.92
N GLY A 99 -8.26 3.40 5.67
CA GLY A 99 -9.42 3.91 4.94
C GLY A 99 -10.75 3.51 5.58
N ALA A 100 -10.84 2.30 6.15
CA ALA A 100 -12.06 1.81 6.80
C ALA A 100 -12.39 2.58 8.08
N ASP A 101 -11.37 2.98 8.85
CA ASP A 101 -11.54 3.82 10.05
C ASP A 101 -12.10 5.20 9.71
N THR A 102 -11.59 5.83 8.65
CA THR A 102 -12.13 7.13 8.19
C THR A 102 -13.57 7.03 7.71
N ALA A 103 -13.94 5.96 7.02
CA ALA A 103 -15.31 5.73 6.55
C ALA A 103 -16.30 5.55 7.71
N ALA A 104 -15.90 4.87 8.79
CA ALA A 104 -16.72 4.69 9.98
C ALA A 104 -17.02 6.02 10.70
N HIS A 105 -16.03 6.93 10.76
CA HIS A 105 -16.21 8.25 11.34
C HIS A 105 -17.06 9.20 10.49
N SER A 106 -17.02 9.08 9.16
CA SER A 106 -17.82 9.91 8.25
C SER A 106 -19.23 9.39 7.97
N GLY A 107 -19.57 8.17 8.43
CA GLY A 107 -20.80 7.45 8.10
C GLY A 107 -21.97 7.63 9.08
N PHE A 108 -21.87 8.51 10.08
CA PHE A 108 -22.94 8.80 11.04
C PHE A 108 -23.46 10.23 10.88
N PHE A 109 -24.20 10.48 9.79
CA PHE A 109 -25.20 11.54 9.69
C PHE A 109 -26.30 11.14 8.69
#